data_AF-G5A4S0-F1
#
_entry.id   AF-G5A4S0-F1
#
_cell.length_a   1.000
_cell.length_b   1.000
_cell.length_c   1.000
_cell.angle_alpha   90.00
_cell.angle_beta   90.00
_cell.angle_gamma   90.00
#
_symmetry.space_group_name_H-M   'P 1'
#
loop_
_entity.id
_entity.type
_entity.pdbx_description
1 polymer ?
#
loop_
_entity_poly.entity_id
_entity_poly.type
_entity_poly.pdbx_seq_one_letter_code
_entity_poly.pdbx_strand_id
1 'polypeptide(L)' 'IHIPGDNALLIRALAARTPPKSTRLRIWFNKYRQLADKVRAASWTLLPRTANASSRSLAQLATETEQTSI' A
#
# COMPACT_ATOMS: atom_id res chain seq x y z
N ILE A 1 -10.54 7.55 -7.74
CA ILE A 1 -10.13 7.31 -6.33
C ILE A 1 -8.72 7.82 -6.10
N HIS A 2 -8.46 8.58 -5.04
CA HIS A 2 -7.09 9.02 -4.70
C HIS A 2 -6.51 8.07 -3.65
N ILE A 3 -5.28 7.60 -3.85
CA ILE A 3 -4.65 6.60 -2.97
C ILE A 3 -3.53 7.27 -2.16
N PRO A 4 -3.75 7.57 -0.87
CA PRO A 4 -2.71 8.03 0.03
C PRO A 4 -1.87 6.88 0.61
N GLY A 5 -0.62 7.15 0.96
CA GLY A 5 0.19 6.22 1.75
C GLY A 5 1.51 6.83 2.23
N ASP A 6 2.10 6.27 3.27
CA ASP A 6 3.36 6.73 3.89
C ASP A 6 4.60 5.96 3.41
N ASN A 7 4.43 4.93 2.57
CA ASN A 7 5.53 4.19 1.99
C ASN A 7 5.94 4.76 0.62
N ALA A 8 6.99 5.57 0.61
CA ALA A 8 7.49 6.24 -0.59
C ALA A 8 7.85 5.27 -1.72
N LEU A 9 8.43 4.11 -1.40
CA LEU A 9 8.83 3.13 -2.41
C LEU A 9 7.61 2.56 -3.13
N LEU A 10 6.59 2.14 -2.38
CA LEU A 10 5.37 1.57 -2.95
C LEU A 10 4.57 2.60 -3.74
N ILE A 11 4.38 3.81 -3.18
CA ILE A 11 3.66 4.89 -3.86
C ILE A 11 4.31 5.23 -5.20
N ARG A 12 5.65 5.38 -5.22
CA ARG A 12 6.39 5.66 -6.46
C ARG A 12 6.28 4.51 -7.47
N ALA A 13 6.44 3.26 -7.02
CA ALA A 13 6.34 2.10 -7.91
C ALA A 13 4.95 2.00 -8.55
N LEU A 14 3.88 2.21 -7.77
CA LEU A 14 2.50 2.14 -8.25
C LEU A 14 2.16 3.30 -9.19
N ALA A 15 2.59 4.51 -8.86
CA ALA A 15 2.43 5.69 -9.70
C ALA A 15 3.15 5.54 -11.05
N ALA A 16 4.43 5.15 -11.01
CA ALA A 16 5.26 4.94 -12.20
C ALA A 16 4.95 3.64 -12.94
N ARG A 17 4.01 2.82 -12.44
CA ARG A 17 3.68 1.50 -12.98
C ARG A 17 4.91 0.60 -13.17
N THR A 18 5.92 0.76 -12.31
CA THR A 18 7.18 0.05 -12.41
C THR A 18 7.20 -1.09 -11.39
N PRO A 19 7.15 -2.36 -11.83
CA PRO A 19 7.15 -3.49 -10.90
C PRO A 19 8.51 -3.62 -10.20
N PRO A 20 8.52 -4.03 -8.92
CA PRO A 20 9.76 -4.34 -8.21
C PRO A 20 10.45 -5.58 -8.81
N LYS A 21 11.77 -5.65 -8.65
CA LYS A 21 12.59 -6.78 -9.15
C LYS A 21 12.31 -8.10 -8.41
N SER A 22 11.90 -8.03 -7.14
CA SER A 22 11.58 -9.22 -6.34
C SER A 22 10.35 -9.93 -6.89
N THR A 23 10.49 -11.22 -7.20
CA THR A 23 9.40 -12.07 -7.72
C THR A 23 8.17 -12.05 -6.81
N ARG A 24 8.37 -12.18 -5.49
CA ARG A 24 7.28 -12.17 -4.50
C ARG A 24 6.53 -10.84 -4.52
N LEU A 25 7.25 -9.72 -4.55
CA LEU A 25 6.64 -8.39 -4.57
C LEU A 25 5.96 -8.08 -5.92
N ARG A 26 6.49 -8.61 -7.03
CA ARG A 26 5.90 -8.43 -8.37
C ARG A 26 4.52 -9.05 -8.48
N ILE A 27 4.30 -10.22 -7.85
CA ILE A 27 2.97 -10.85 -7.78
C ILE A 27 1.98 -9.91 -7.10
N TRP A 28 2.34 -9.37 -5.92
CA TRP A 28 1.49 -8.44 -5.20
C TRP A 28 1.26 -7.15 -5.97
N PHE A 29 2.32 -6.58 -6.55
CA PHE A 29 2.24 -5.39 -7.39
C PHE A 29 1.20 -5.52 -8.50
N ASN A 30 1.22 -6.64 -9.23
CA ASN A 30 0.28 -6.88 -10.32
C ASN A 30 -1.17 -6.95 -9.83
N LYS A 31 -1.42 -7.64 -8.70
CA LYS A 31 -2.75 -7.70 -8.08
C LYS A 31 -3.25 -6.30 -7.69
N TYR A 32 -2.41 -5.50 -7.02
CA TYR A 32 -2.76 -4.14 -6.62
C TYR A 32 -3.03 -3.23 -7.82
N ARG A 33 -2.24 -3.34 -8.89
CA ARG A 33 -2.44 -2.55 -10.10
C ARG A 33 -3.74 -2.91 -10.83
N GLN A 34 -4.04 -4.19 -10.97
CA GLN A 34 -5.32 -4.63 -11.55
C GLN A 34 -6.52 -4.08 -10.75
N LEU A 35 -6.45 -4.11 -9.42
CA LEU A 35 -7.50 -3.54 -8.58
C LEU A 35 -7.59 -2.02 -8.74
N ALA A 36 -6.45 -1.32 -8.69
CA ALA A 36 -6.37 0.12 -8.86
C ALA A 36 -6.96 0.59 -10.20
N ASP A 37 -6.74 -0.19 -11.27
CA ASP A 37 -7.29 0.10 -12.60
C ASP A 37 -8.82 -0.11 -12.62
N LYS A 38 -9.33 -1.20 -12.01
CA LYS A 38 -10.77 -1.44 -11.87
C LYS A 38 -11.49 -0.33 -11.13
N VAL A 39 -10.89 0.20 -10.06
CA VAL A 39 -11.49 1.27 -9.25
C VAL A 39 -11.16 2.67 -9.76
N ARG A 40 -10.50 2.77 -10.92
CA ARG A 40 -10.12 4.04 -11.55
C ARG A 40 -9.35 4.95 -10.56
N ALA A 41 -8.24 4.42 -10.03
CA ALA A 41 -7.32 5.19 -9.23
C ALA A 41 -6.79 6.38 -10.05
N ALA A 42 -6.98 7.59 -9.51
CA ALA A 42 -6.72 8.86 -10.17
C ALA A 42 -5.35 9.44 -9.75
N SER A 43 -4.95 9.26 -8.50
CA SER A 43 -3.63 9.72 -8.03
C SER A 43 -3.07 8.81 -6.94
N TRP A 44 -1.76 8.88 -6.77
CA TRP A 44 -1.00 8.23 -5.71
C TRP A 44 -0.26 9.32 -4.93
N THR A 45 -0.60 9.48 -3.65
CA THR A 45 -0.11 10.61 -2.85
C THR A 45 0.74 10.10 -1.71
N LEU A 46 2.00 10.55 -1.66
CA LEU A 46 2.87 10.28 -0.52
C LEU A 46 2.47 11.21 0.62
N LEU A 47 2.15 10.63 1.76
CA LEU A 47 1.85 11.35 3.00
C LEU A 47 3.00 11.25 4.00
N PRO A 48 3.20 12.27 4.84
CA PRO A 48 3.97 12.11 6.07
C PRO A 48 3.38 10.99 6.93
N ARG A 49 4.24 10.28 7.67
CA ARG A 49 3.83 9.15 8.52
C ARG A 49 2.72 9.52 9.52
N THR A 50 2.79 10.72 10.10
CA THR A 50 1.78 11.23 11.05
C THR A 50 0.43 11.45 10.39
N ALA A 51 0.41 11.86 9.12
CA ALA A 51 -0.83 12.03 8.35
C ALA A 51 -1.48 10.70 7.95
N ASN A 52 -0.76 9.56 8.08
CA ASN A 52 -1.30 8.21 7.87
C ASN A 52 -1.61 7.47 9.18
N ALA A 53 -1.72 8.18 10.32
CA ALA A 53 -1.81 7.59 11.65
C ALA A 53 -2.97 6.59 11.80
N SER A 54 -4.13 6.86 11.21
CA SER A 54 -5.30 5.97 11.29
C SER A 54 -5.02 4.60 10.65
N SER A 55 -4.49 4.56 9.42
CA SER A 55 -4.13 3.30 8.76
C SER A 55 -3.04 2.55 9.50
N ARG A 56 -2.11 3.26 10.13
CA ARG A 56 -1.06 2.66 10.96
C ARG A 56 -1.62 2.03 12.23
N SER A 57 -2.54 2.71 12.91
CA SER A 57 -3.21 2.18 14.10
C SER A 57 -3.95 0.89 13.78
N LEU A 58 -4.65 0.82 12.63
CA LEU A 58 -5.30 -0.41 12.19
C LEU A 58 -4.31 -1.54 11.91
N ALA A 59 -3.18 -1.25 11.25
CA ALA A 59 -2.14 -2.24 11.01
C ALA A 59 -1.49 -2.75 12.31
N GLN A 60 -1.34 -1.86 13.30
CA GLN A 60 -0.83 -2.21 14.62
C GLN A 60 -1.81 -3.14 15.36
N LEU A 61 -3.10 -2.81 15.39
CA LEU A 61 -4.14 -3.64 16.00
C LEU A 61 -4.22 -5.04 15.37
N ALA A 62 -4.10 -5.13 14.04
CA ALA A 62 -4.05 -6.42 13.35
C ALA A 62 -2.84 -7.26 13.79
N THR A 63 -1.68 -6.63 13.93
CA THR A 63 -0.45 -7.30 14.39
C THR A 63 -0.59 -7.81 15.82
N GLU A 64 -1.17 -6.99 16.71
CA GLU A 64 -1.42 -7.37 18.11
C GLU A 64 -2.43 -8.51 18.22
N THR A 65 -3.48 -8.49 17.39
CA THR A 65 -4.50 -9.55 17.37
C THR A 65 -3.91 -10.89 16.91
N GLU A 66 -3.07 -10.87 15.87
CA GLU A 66 -2.37 -12.07 15.39
C GLU A 66 -1.39 -12.61 16.43
N GLN A 67 -0.69 -11.74 17.16
CA GLN A 67 0.23 -12.14 18.24
C GLN A 67 -0.48 -12.73 19.46
N THR A 68 -1.69 -12.26 19.78
CA THR A 68 -2.48 -12.74 20.93
C THR A 68 -3.13 -14.11 20.68
N SER A 69 -3.20 -14.55 19.41
CA SER A 69 -3.83 -15.81 19.02
C SER A 69 -2.88 -17.02 19.05
N ILE A 70 -1.71 -16.88 19.67
CA ILE A 70 -0.66 -17.91 19.83
C ILE A 70 -0.61 -18.39 21.28
#